data_AF-A0A7W1G718-F1
#
_entry.id   AF-A0A7W1G718-F1
#
_cell.length_a   1.000
_cell.length_b   1.000
_cell.length_c   1.000
_cell.angle_alpha   90.00
_cell.angle_beta   90.00
_cell.angle_gamma   90.00
#
_symmetry.space_group_name_H-M   'P 1'
#
loop_
_entity.id
_entity.type
_entity.pdbx_description
1 polymer ?
#
loop_
_entity_poly.entity_id
_entity_poly.type
_entity_poly.pdbx_seq_one_letter_code
_entity_poly.pdbx_strand_id
1 'polypeptide(L)'
;MVLLLRFQEVLDRFPRQREPRQRALQYLGRDEQILREYPDDQDACVAALVRMGRSEDAARRYALPPSARAFGLVLAGRLDEAQALDPQNQWVFLAQGRFEEFAGKPGHEMLRRVGLLVRDQTILDRWKDEPINLIDAGRIDAAFEQRNRFGHEVVCLQAKALDQFIHGARADALGRLDACDPLVFHQYDPIWMFHFVAVPFLHELAGESAVVQRSEVIAGRRFDFEQHPWYCARFLAGEISAAEFLAQPHALHAPAQLAFCQAIRAEREGRRTDAVRSYQEFLDLPRWRRNLDLEPVVERFVRWRLQELGAP
;
A
#
# COMPACT_ATOMS: atom_id res chain seq x y z
N MET A 1 23.78 -7.80 2.93
CA MET A 1 24.34 -6.77 3.84
C MET A 1 23.92 -5.38 3.38
N VAL A 2 22.60 -5.11 3.40
CA VAL A 2 21.94 -3.79 3.21
C VAL A 2 20.72 -3.81 4.14
N LEU A 3 20.96 -3.97 5.44
CA LEU A 3 19.88 -4.26 6.42
C LEU A 3 19.55 -3.08 7.33
N LEU A 4 20.06 -1.88 7.05
CA LEU A 4 19.80 -0.71 7.89
C LEU A 4 19.12 0.48 7.19
N LEU A 5 18.61 0.33 5.95
CA LEU A 5 17.75 1.32 5.27
C LEU A 5 18.23 2.80 5.26
N ARG A 6 19.50 3.07 5.57
CA ARG A 6 20.09 4.41 5.50
C ARG A 6 20.46 4.74 4.07
N PHE A 7 19.46 4.90 3.21
CA PHE A 7 19.69 5.17 1.79
C PHE A 7 20.49 6.45 1.54
N GLN A 8 20.35 7.46 2.41
CA GLN A 8 21.22 8.64 2.37
C GLN A 8 22.69 8.27 2.62
N GLU A 9 22.98 7.42 3.61
CA GLU A 9 24.34 6.92 3.87
C GLU A 9 24.89 6.10 2.69
N VAL A 10 24.02 5.37 1.96
CA VAL A 10 24.40 4.66 0.73
C VAL A 10 24.86 5.66 -0.35
N LEU A 11 24.16 6.78 -0.53
CA LEU A 11 24.58 7.82 -1.48
C LEU A 11 25.92 8.44 -1.06
N ASP A 12 26.11 8.68 0.23
CA ASP A 12 27.32 9.33 0.76
C ASP A 12 28.54 8.39 0.71
N ARG A 13 28.35 7.11 1.02
CA ARG A 13 29.42 6.10 1.09
C ARG A 13 29.78 5.49 -0.26
N PHE A 14 28.82 5.40 -1.18
CA PHE A 14 29.01 4.76 -2.49
C PHE A 14 28.67 5.71 -3.66
N PRO A 15 29.23 6.94 -3.72
CA PRO A 15 28.81 7.95 -4.69
C PRO A 15 29.14 7.59 -6.14
N ARG A 16 30.03 6.62 -6.37
CA ARG A 16 30.45 6.17 -7.71
C ARG A 16 29.92 4.80 -8.10
N GLN A 17 29.28 4.06 -7.18
CA GLN A 17 28.73 2.76 -7.51
C GLN A 17 27.33 2.95 -8.08
N ARG A 18 27.21 2.70 -9.39
CA ARG A 18 26.00 3.01 -10.18
C ARG A 18 24.74 2.41 -9.54
N GLU A 19 24.72 1.08 -9.37
CA GLU A 19 23.53 0.36 -8.91
C GLU A 19 23.12 0.69 -7.45
N PRO A 20 23.99 0.64 -6.43
CA PRO A 20 23.61 1.02 -5.06
C PRO A 20 23.07 2.45 -4.96
N ARG A 21 23.70 3.38 -5.70
CA ARG A 21 23.30 4.78 -5.72
C ARG A 21 21.94 4.96 -6.40
N GLN A 22 21.72 4.32 -7.54
CA GLN A 22 20.43 4.34 -8.25
C GLN A 22 19.29 3.79 -7.38
N ARG A 23 19.50 2.63 -6.73
CA ARG A 23 18.51 2.06 -5.80
C ARG A 23 18.24 3.01 -4.63
N ALA A 24 19.29 3.59 -4.04
CA ALA A 24 19.12 4.57 -2.97
C ALA A 24 18.32 5.81 -3.42
N LEU A 25 18.59 6.35 -4.62
CA LEU A 25 17.80 7.45 -5.18
C LEU A 25 16.32 7.06 -5.36
N GLN A 26 16.06 5.83 -5.82
CA GLN A 26 14.71 5.29 -5.96
C GLN A 26 13.99 5.24 -4.61
N TYR A 27 14.58 4.62 -3.59
CA TYR A 27 13.96 4.56 -2.26
C TYR A 27 13.76 5.93 -1.62
N LEU A 28 14.67 6.88 -1.88
CA LEU A 28 14.54 8.26 -1.42
C LEU A 28 13.53 9.10 -2.22
N GLY A 29 12.91 8.54 -3.26
CA GLY A 29 11.96 9.27 -4.13
C GLY A 29 12.60 10.40 -4.91
N ARG A 30 13.90 10.31 -5.21
CA ARG A 30 14.64 11.30 -6.01
C ARG A 30 14.56 10.97 -7.50
N ASP A 31 13.35 10.77 -7.98
CA ASP A 31 13.06 10.29 -9.34
C ASP A 31 13.61 11.24 -10.43
N GLU A 32 13.50 12.56 -10.26
CA GLU A 32 14.11 13.55 -11.17
C GLU A 32 15.65 13.46 -11.22
N GLN A 33 16.29 13.02 -10.12
CA GLN A 33 17.73 12.79 -10.11
C GLN A 33 18.09 11.52 -10.89
N ILE A 34 17.27 10.46 -10.81
CA ILE A 34 17.43 9.25 -11.62
C ILE A 34 17.38 9.61 -13.11
N LEU A 35 16.38 10.39 -13.54
CA LEU A 35 16.24 10.80 -14.95
C LEU A 35 17.43 11.62 -15.48
N ARG A 36 18.06 12.42 -14.63
CA ARG A 36 19.22 13.24 -15.02
C ARG A 36 20.53 12.46 -15.03
N GLU A 37 20.74 11.60 -14.05
CA GLU A 37 22.05 10.98 -13.81
C GLU A 37 22.17 9.59 -14.42
N TYR A 38 21.05 8.93 -14.75
CA TYR A 38 20.99 7.59 -15.32
C TYR A 38 20.14 7.56 -16.61
N PRO A 39 20.32 8.51 -17.57
CA PRO A 39 19.47 8.61 -18.75
C PRO A 39 19.62 7.42 -19.72
N ASP A 40 20.69 6.65 -19.57
CA ASP A 40 21.01 5.42 -20.30
C ASP A 40 20.37 4.16 -19.70
N ASP A 41 19.87 4.22 -18.46
CA ASP A 41 19.13 3.12 -17.84
C ASP A 41 17.62 3.33 -18.04
N GLN A 42 17.12 2.75 -19.13
CA GLN A 42 15.74 2.84 -19.53
C GLN A 42 14.78 2.33 -18.45
N ASP A 43 15.09 1.20 -17.81
CA ASP A 43 14.21 0.59 -16.81
C ASP A 43 14.07 1.50 -15.58
N ALA A 44 15.18 2.06 -15.11
CA ALA A 44 15.19 3.02 -14.01
C ALA A 44 14.37 4.27 -14.32
N CYS A 45 14.55 4.82 -15.53
CA CYS A 45 13.86 6.02 -15.94
C CYS A 45 12.36 5.81 -16.12
N VAL A 46 11.96 4.65 -16.67
CA VAL A 46 10.55 4.27 -16.81
C VAL A 46 9.91 4.14 -15.43
N ALA A 47 10.56 3.42 -14.51
CA ALA A 47 10.05 3.27 -13.14
C ALA A 47 9.94 4.63 -12.41
N ALA A 48 10.92 5.52 -12.57
CA ALA A 48 10.89 6.87 -12.01
C ALA A 48 9.73 7.71 -12.56
N LEU A 49 9.52 7.71 -13.88
CA LEU A 49 8.40 8.42 -14.51
C LEU A 49 7.05 7.87 -14.05
N VAL A 50 6.91 6.54 -13.93
CA VAL A 50 5.68 5.91 -13.44
C VAL A 50 5.37 6.30 -12.00
N ARG A 51 6.35 6.25 -11.08
CA ARG A 51 6.16 6.66 -9.68
C ARG A 51 5.79 8.13 -9.50
N MET A 52 6.28 9.00 -10.40
CA MET A 52 5.88 10.40 -10.47
C MET A 52 4.51 10.64 -11.15
N GLY A 53 3.79 9.59 -11.57
CA GLY A 53 2.53 9.72 -12.30
C GLY A 53 2.68 10.20 -13.76
N ARG A 54 3.90 10.18 -14.31
CA ARG A 54 4.27 10.64 -15.66
C ARG A 54 4.39 9.48 -16.66
N SER A 55 3.49 8.51 -16.61
CA SER A 55 3.52 7.29 -17.45
C SER A 55 3.52 7.57 -18.96
N GLU A 56 2.88 8.66 -19.41
CA GLU A 56 2.87 9.06 -20.82
C GLU A 56 4.23 9.54 -21.32
N ASP A 57 4.97 10.26 -20.48
CA ASP A 57 6.33 10.67 -20.79
C ASP A 57 7.22 9.43 -20.95
N ALA A 58 7.03 8.41 -20.12
CA ALA A 58 7.76 7.15 -20.24
C ALA A 58 7.47 6.46 -21.57
N ALA A 59 6.19 6.36 -21.94
CA ALA A 59 5.76 5.77 -23.21
C ALA A 59 6.24 6.53 -24.45
N ARG A 60 6.44 7.85 -24.35
CA ARG A 60 6.90 8.71 -25.45
C ARG A 60 8.41 8.67 -25.61
N ARG A 61 9.15 8.74 -24.50
CA ARG A 61 10.62 8.81 -24.50
C ARG A 61 11.27 7.46 -24.74
N TYR A 62 10.66 6.41 -24.21
CA TYR A 62 11.16 5.05 -24.32
C TYR A 62 10.24 4.26 -25.24
N ALA A 63 10.82 3.50 -26.17
CA ALA A 63 10.09 2.63 -27.08
C ALA A 63 9.54 1.41 -26.31
N LEU A 64 8.63 1.68 -25.37
CA LEU A 64 8.03 0.70 -24.50
C LEU A 64 7.14 -0.25 -25.31
N PRO A 65 7.18 -1.55 -25.00
CA PRO A 65 6.24 -2.49 -25.61
C PRO A 65 4.80 -2.06 -25.28
N PRO A 66 3.81 -2.40 -26.14
CA PRO A 66 2.41 -2.05 -25.90
C PRO A 66 1.91 -2.41 -24.50
N SER A 67 2.38 -3.54 -23.95
CA SER A 67 2.02 -3.99 -22.61
C SER A 67 2.47 -3.06 -21.47
N ALA A 68 3.68 -2.51 -21.56
CA ALA A 68 4.20 -1.55 -20.57
C ALA A 68 3.50 -0.19 -20.70
N ARG A 69 3.19 0.23 -21.93
CA ARG A 69 2.42 1.46 -22.19
C ARG A 69 0.99 1.34 -21.66
N ALA A 70 0.33 0.20 -21.88
CA ALA A 70 -1.00 -0.08 -21.37
C ALA A 70 -1.01 -0.10 -19.84
N PHE A 71 0.02 -0.67 -19.19
CA PHE A 71 0.17 -0.58 -17.74
C PHE A 71 0.28 0.87 -17.25
N GLY A 72 1.08 1.70 -17.93
CA GLY A 72 1.16 3.13 -17.63
C GLY A 72 -0.18 3.86 -17.74
N LEU A 73 -1.00 3.52 -18.74
CA LEU A 73 -2.36 4.05 -18.92
C LEU A 73 -3.31 3.55 -17.81
N VAL A 74 -3.18 2.29 -17.37
CA VAL A 74 -3.91 1.76 -16.21
C VAL A 74 -3.61 2.58 -14.96
N LEU A 75 -2.33 2.83 -14.66
CA LEU A 75 -1.93 3.63 -13.50
C LEU A 75 -2.41 5.09 -13.59
N ALA A 76 -2.61 5.61 -14.80
CA ALA A 76 -3.20 6.93 -15.03
C ALA A 76 -4.74 6.94 -14.93
N GLY A 77 -5.39 5.77 -14.80
CA GLY A 77 -6.86 5.64 -14.79
C GLY A 77 -7.52 5.68 -16.18
N ARG A 78 -6.74 5.60 -17.27
CA ARG A 78 -7.22 5.66 -18.67
C ARG A 78 -7.49 4.25 -19.20
N LEU A 79 -8.43 3.54 -18.58
CA LEU A 79 -8.64 2.10 -18.80
C LEU A 79 -9.06 1.75 -20.23
N ASP A 80 -9.92 2.55 -20.85
CA ASP A 80 -10.38 2.30 -22.23
C ASP A 80 -9.25 2.38 -23.25
N GLU A 81 -8.36 3.35 -23.08
CA GLU A 81 -7.18 3.49 -23.93
C GLU A 81 -6.15 2.39 -23.69
N ALA A 82 -5.98 1.98 -22.42
CA ALA A 82 -5.14 0.85 -22.09
C ALA A 82 -5.65 -0.44 -22.75
N GLN A 83 -6.97 -0.68 -22.68
CA GLN A 83 -7.65 -1.82 -23.31
C GLN A 83 -7.53 -1.77 -24.84
N ALA A 84 -7.65 -0.59 -25.46
CA ALA A 84 -7.50 -0.43 -26.90
C ALA A 84 -6.05 -0.67 -27.37
N LEU A 85 -5.07 -0.22 -26.58
CA LEU A 85 -3.65 -0.33 -26.91
C LEU A 85 -3.14 -1.77 -26.80
N ASP A 86 -3.55 -2.48 -25.76
CA ASP A 86 -3.23 -3.89 -25.56
C ASP A 86 -4.46 -4.59 -24.97
N PRO A 87 -5.34 -5.15 -25.82
CA PRO A 87 -6.55 -5.83 -25.36
C PRO A 87 -6.29 -7.06 -24.52
N GLN A 88 -5.05 -7.56 -24.52
CA GLN A 88 -4.63 -8.68 -23.71
C GLN A 88 -3.89 -8.24 -22.45
N ASN A 89 -3.79 -6.93 -22.20
CA ASN A 89 -3.07 -6.41 -21.06
C ASN A 89 -3.74 -6.82 -19.77
N GLN A 90 -2.96 -7.49 -18.96
CA GLN A 90 -3.45 -8.17 -17.79
C GLN A 90 -3.85 -7.19 -16.68
N TRP A 91 -3.17 -6.04 -16.61
CA TRP A 91 -3.45 -5.00 -15.63
C TRP A 91 -4.77 -4.29 -15.90
N VAL A 92 -5.21 -4.27 -17.16
CA VAL A 92 -6.51 -3.71 -17.53
C VAL A 92 -7.64 -4.56 -16.96
N PHE A 93 -7.53 -5.90 -17.04
CA PHE A 93 -8.53 -6.78 -16.42
C PHE A 93 -8.58 -6.61 -14.91
N LEU A 94 -7.42 -6.56 -14.25
CA LEU A 94 -7.34 -6.33 -12.81
C LEU A 94 -7.99 -5.00 -12.42
N ALA A 95 -7.68 -3.92 -13.13
CA ALA A 95 -8.24 -2.61 -12.86
C ALA A 95 -9.75 -2.52 -13.12
N GLN A 96 -10.29 -3.34 -14.02
CA GLN A 96 -11.72 -3.45 -14.33
C GLN A 96 -12.46 -4.49 -13.45
N GLY A 97 -11.77 -5.20 -12.56
CA GLY A 97 -12.35 -6.29 -11.77
C GLY A 97 -12.72 -7.54 -12.58
N ARG A 98 -12.18 -7.70 -13.80
CA ARG A 98 -12.43 -8.82 -14.72
C ARG A 98 -11.46 -9.98 -14.47
N PHE A 99 -11.37 -10.45 -13.23
CA PHE A 99 -10.38 -11.44 -12.79
C PHE A 99 -10.46 -12.76 -13.56
N GLU A 100 -11.66 -13.18 -14.00
CA GLU A 100 -11.83 -14.41 -14.77
C GLU A 100 -11.16 -14.35 -16.15
N GLU A 101 -11.09 -13.19 -16.78
CA GLU A 101 -10.49 -13.01 -18.11
C GLU A 101 -8.96 -12.90 -18.08
N PHE A 102 -8.43 -12.67 -16.88
CA PHE A 102 -7.00 -12.71 -16.61
C PHE A 102 -6.46 -14.16 -16.61
N ALA A 103 -7.32 -15.17 -16.36
CA ALA A 103 -6.97 -16.59 -16.28
C ALA A 103 -6.51 -17.15 -17.64
N GLY A 104 -5.30 -16.78 -18.05
CA GLY A 104 -5.06 -16.64 -19.48
C GLY A 104 -3.60 -16.63 -19.87
N LYS A 105 -2.93 -15.65 -19.30
CA LYS A 105 -2.01 -14.82 -20.08
C LYS A 105 -0.60 -14.93 -19.54
N PRO A 106 0.45 -14.64 -20.32
CA PRO A 106 1.84 -14.86 -19.90
C PRO A 106 2.25 -14.19 -18.58
N GLY A 107 1.70 -13.03 -18.23
CA GLY A 107 2.01 -12.38 -16.93
C GLY A 107 1.22 -12.93 -15.73
N HIS A 108 0.36 -13.93 -15.96
CA HIS A 108 -0.22 -14.80 -14.92
C HIS A 108 0.87 -15.50 -14.10
N GLU A 109 2.03 -15.81 -14.68
CA GLU A 109 3.15 -16.44 -13.95
C GLU A 109 3.90 -15.45 -13.04
N MET A 110 3.98 -14.19 -13.45
CA MET A 110 4.53 -13.10 -12.63
C MET A 110 3.59 -12.83 -11.45
N LEU A 111 2.29 -12.67 -11.69
CA LEU A 111 1.29 -12.48 -10.64
C LEU A 111 1.13 -13.74 -9.77
N ARG A 112 1.37 -14.96 -10.30
CA ARG A 112 1.55 -16.19 -9.50
C ARG A 112 2.75 -16.15 -8.55
N ARG A 113 3.83 -15.43 -8.87
CA ARG A 113 5.01 -15.27 -7.99
C ARG A 113 4.83 -14.17 -6.93
N VAL A 114 4.01 -13.17 -7.18
CA VAL A 114 3.64 -12.11 -6.21
C VAL A 114 2.29 -12.32 -5.54
N GLY A 115 1.71 -13.53 -5.63
CA GLY A 115 0.50 -13.89 -4.87
C GLY A 115 -0.79 -13.23 -5.36
N LEU A 116 -0.90 -12.86 -6.65
CA LEU A 116 -2.08 -12.17 -7.20
C LEU A 116 -2.94 -12.89 -8.27
N LEU A 117 -2.61 -14.08 -8.85
CA LEU A 117 -3.60 -15.01 -9.47
C LEU A 117 -3.02 -16.40 -9.88
N VAL A 118 -3.78 -17.51 -9.74
CA VAL A 118 -3.43 -18.89 -10.22
C VAL A 118 -4.62 -19.62 -10.90
N ARG A 119 -4.30 -20.57 -11.82
CA ARG A 119 -5.14 -21.20 -12.86
C ARG A 119 -5.56 -22.66 -12.66
N ASP A 120 -5.28 -23.25 -11.51
CA ASP A 120 -5.69 -24.63 -11.22
C ASP A 120 -6.93 -24.56 -10.33
N GLN A 121 -8.04 -25.23 -10.65
CA GLN A 121 -9.23 -25.24 -9.78
C GLN A 121 -8.86 -25.69 -8.37
N THR A 122 -7.89 -26.61 -8.23
CA THR A 122 -7.38 -27.04 -6.93
C THR A 122 -6.48 -26.01 -6.24
N ILE A 123 -5.87 -25.07 -6.99
CA ILE A 123 -5.15 -23.92 -6.41
C ILE A 123 -6.09 -22.74 -6.16
N LEU A 124 -7.10 -22.48 -7.01
CA LEU A 124 -8.20 -21.55 -6.76
C LEU A 124 -8.99 -21.96 -5.52
N ASP A 125 -9.26 -23.26 -5.34
CA ASP A 125 -9.86 -23.78 -4.13
C ASP A 125 -8.92 -23.64 -2.91
N ARG A 126 -7.59 -23.76 -3.09
CA ARG A 126 -6.59 -23.43 -2.05
C ARG A 126 -6.41 -21.92 -1.82
N TRP A 127 -6.78 -21.08 -2.79
CA TRP A 127 -6.67 -19.62 -2.76
C TRP A 127 -7.88 -18.94 -2.15
N LYS A 128 -9.07 -19.56 -2.25
CA LYS A 128 -10.18 -19.26 -1.34
C LYS A 128 -9.75 -19.39 0.11
N ASP A 129 -8.76 -20.24 0.37
CA ASP A 129 -8.12 -20.45 1.66
C ASP A 129 -6.78 -19.70 1.82
N GLU A 130 -6.40 -18.83 0.87
CA GLU A 130 -5.27 -17.92 1.06
C GLU A 130 -5.66 -16.87 2.10
N PRO A 131 -4.76 -16.52 3.04
CA PRO A 131 -5.15 -15.66 4.14
C PRO A 131 -5.75 -14.31 3.75
N ILE A 132 -5.24 -13.65 2.69
CA ILE A 132 -5.76 -12.35 2.23
C ILE A 132 -7.22 -12.47 1.78
N ASN A 133 -7.54 -13.50 0.98
CA ASN A 133 -8.90 -13.73 0.49
C ASN A 133 -9.85 -14.15 1.62
N LEU A 134 -9.35 -14.96 2.56
CA LEU A 134 -10.10 -15.32 3.76
C LEU A 134 -10.40 -14.09 4.63
N ILE A 135 -9.46 -13.15 4.77
CA ILE A 135 -9.68 -11.91 5.50
C ILE A 135 -10.73 -11.04 4.80
N ASP A 136 -10.65 -10.89 3.48
CA ASP A 136 -11.61 -10.11 2.67
C ASP A 136 -13.03 -10.72 2.76
N ALA A 137 -13.13 -12.04 2.82
CA ALA A 137 -14.38 -12.78 3.03
C ALA A 137 -14.84 -12.82 4.51
N GLY A 138 -14.11 -12.19 5.44
CA GLY A 138 -14.43 -12.19 6.87
C GLY A 138 -14.16 -13.51 7.62
N ARG A 139 -13.48 -14.48 7.00
CA ARG A 139 -13.10 -15.79 7.57
C ARG A 139 -11.76 -15.71 8.32
N ILE A 140 -11.68 -14.85 9.34
CA ILE A 140 -10.42 -14.49 10.04
C ILE A 140 -9.73 -15.69 10.71
N ASP A 141 -10.49 -16.59 11.33
CA ASP A 141 -9.91 -17.77 12.00
C ASP A 141 -9.24 -18.73 11.01
N ALA A 142 -9.90 -18.98 9.87
CA ALA A 142 -9.32 -19.80 8.81
C ALA A 142 -8.04 -19.15 8.24
N ALA A 143 -8.02 -17.81 8.10
CA ALA A 143 -6.84 -17.09 7.64
C ALA A 143 -5.67 -17.26 8.62
N PHE A 144 -5.97 -17.20 9.92
CA PHE A 144 -4.98 -17.36 10.98
C PHE A 144 -4.42 -18.78 11.05
N GLU A 145 -5.23 -19.81 10.80
CA GLU A 145 -4.77 -21.20 10.73
C GLU A 145 -3.80 -21.44 9.56
N GLN A 146 -3.99 -20.75 8.44
CA GLN A 146 -3.14 -20.87 7.24
C GLN A 146 -1.89 -19.97 7.26
N ARG A 147 -1.70 -19.15 8.30
CA ARG A 147 -0.72 -18.05 8.33
C ARG A 147 0.73 -18.45 7.99
N ASN A 148 1.16 -19.63 8.44
CA ASN A 148 2.53 -20.13 8.24
C ASN A 148 2.76 -20.67 6.82
N ARG A 149 1.69 -20.98 6.09
CA ARG A 149 1.78 -21.68 4.80
C ARG A 149 2.19 -20.76 3.66
N PHE A 150 1.90 -19.46 3.78
CA PHE A 150 2.04 -18.49 2.71
C PHE A 150 2.94 -17.30 3.06
N GLY A 151 3.60 -17.30 4.23
CA GLY A 151 4.42 -16.18 4.66
C GLY A 151 3.62 -14.91 4.97
N HIS A 152 2.31 -15.05 5.22
CA HIS A 152 1.38 -13.97 5.53
C HIS A 152 1.15 -13.83 7.05
N GLU A 153 2.10 -14.28 7.87
CA GLU A 153 1.92 -14.36 9.32
C GLU A 153 1.49 -13.02 9.92
N VAL A 154 2.14 -11.92 9.50
CA VAL A 154 1.85 -10.60 10.05
C VAL A 154 0.45 -10.10 9.66
N VAL A 155 0.05 -10.24 8.40
CA VAL A 155 -1.29 -9.79 7.98
C VAL A 155 -2.39 -10.60 8.67
N CYS A 156 -2.19 -11.91 8.89
CA CYS A 156 -3.11 -12.74 9.66
C CYS A 156 -3.19 -12.31 11.13
N LEU A 157 -2.04 -12.01 11.76
CA LEU A 157 -1.97 -11.53 13.14
C LEU A 157 -2.70 -10.19 13.29
N GLN A 158 -2.46 -9.25 12.38
CA GLN A 158 -3.15 -7.96 12.36
C GLN A 158 -4.65 -8.13 12.17
N ALA A 159 -5.08 -8.97 11.22
CA ALA A 159 -6.49 -9.23 10.98
C ALA A 159 -7.19 -9.84 12.20
N LYS A 160 -6.52 -10.81 12.86
CA LYS A 160 -7.06 -11.46 14.07
C LYS A 160 -7.13 -10.49 15.25
N ALA A 161 -6.10 -9.65 15.43
CA ALA A 161 -6.11 -8.64 16.48
C ALA A 161 -7.18 -7.59 16.23
N LEU A 162 -7.35 -7.10 14.99
CA LEU A 162 -8.44 -6.19 14.63
C LEU A 162 -9.80 -6.83 14.93
N ASP A 163 -9.99 -8.10 14.57
CA ASP A 163 -11.23 -8.83 14.85
C ASP A 163 -11.51 -8.93 16.36
N GLN A 164 -10.49 -9.25 17.17
CA GLN A 164 -10.60 -9.25 18.63
C GLN A 164 -10.96 -7.87 19.18
N PHE A 165 -10.37 -6.81 18.63
CA PHE A 165 -10.66 -5.44 19.03
C PHE A 165 -12.13 -5.08 18.77
N ILE A 166 -12.64 -5.41 17.58
CA ILE A 166 -14.04 -5.18 17.17
C ILE A 166 -15.01 -5.90 18.12
N HIS A 167 -14.68 -7.11 18.55
CA HIS A 167 -15.52 -7.91 19.45
C HIS A 167 -15.28 -7.63 20.94
N GLY A 168 -14.62 -6.52 21.28
CA GLY A 168 -14.49 -6.03 22.66
C GLY A 168 -13.28 -6.55 23.44
N ALA A 169 -12.47 -7.46 22.89
CA ALA A 169 -11.23 -7.94 23.50
C ALA A 169 -10.06 -6.97 23.25
N ARG A 170 -10.24 -5.69 23.60
CA ARG A 170 -9.35 -4.58 23.21
C ARG A 170 -7.91 -4.74 23.73
N ALA A 171 -7.74 -5.05 25.01
CA ALA A 171 -6.40 -5.16 25.61
C ALA A 171 -5.57 -6.30 24.98
N ASP A 172 -6.18 -7.47 24.80
CA ASP A 172 -5.52 -8.62 24.15
C ASP A 172 -5.17 -8.33 22.69
N ALA A 173 -6.08 -7.66 21.97
CA ALA A 173 -5.85 -7.23 20.60
C ALA A 173 -4.65 -6.29 20.48
N LEU A 174 -4.61 -5.24 21.32
CA LEU A 174 -3.51 -4.25 21.32
C LEU A 174 -2.18 -4.90 21.71
N GLY A 175 -2.16 -5.76 22.74
CA GLY A 175 -0.95 -6.48 23.14
C GLY A 175 -0.37 -7.37 22.01
N ARG A 176 -1.21 -7.94 21.15
CA ARG A 176 -0.76 -8.68 19.95
C ARG A 176 -0.19 -7.77 18.87
N LEU A 177 -0.82 -6.61 18.66
CA LEU A 177 -0.37 -5.63 17.67
C LEU A 177 0.98 -5.02 18.08
N ASP A 178 1.21 -4.80 19.37
CA ASP A 178 2.46 -4.30 19.92
C ASP A 178 3.59 -5.33 19.90
N ALA A 179 3.26 -6.62 19.98
CA ALA A 179 4.24 -7.71 19.87
C ALA A 179 4.76 -7.91 18.44
N CYS A 180 4.15 -7.28 17.42
CA CYS A 180 4.63 -7.38 16.05
C CYS A 180 5.87 -6.50 15.84
N ASP A 181 7.02 -7.13 15.54
CA ASP A 181 8.28 -6.42 15.31
C ASP A 181 8.17 -5.50 14.06
N PRO A 182 8.35 -4.18 14.22
CA PRO A 182 8.32 -3.19 13.13
C PRO A 182 9.30 -3.47 11.97
N LEU A 183 10.29 -4.33 12.17
CA LEU A 183 11.25 -4.75 11.14
C LEU A 183 10.70 -5.85 10.22
N VAL A 184 9.77 -6.69 10.69
CA VAL A 184 9.15 -7.75 9.88
C VAL A 184 8.33 -7.13 8.74
N PHE A 185 7.78 -5.93 8.97
CA PHE A 185 7.03 -5.17 7.97
C PHE A 185 7.87 -4.76 6.76
N HIS A 186 9.19 -4.59 6.89
CA HIS A 186 10.04 -4.17 5.77
C HIS A 186 10.15 -5.21 4.64
N GLN A 187 9.78 -6.45 4.92
CA GLN A 187 9.80 -7.53 3.93
C GLN A 187 8.48 -7.64 3.15
N TYR A 188 7.42 -6.99 3.64
CA TYR A 188 6.07 -7.11 3.12
C TYR A 188 5.45 -5.71 3.02
N ASP A 189 5.52 -5.12 1.82
CA ASP A 189 4.99 -3.78 1.53
C ASP A 189 3.49 -3.56 1.87
N PRO A 190 2.56 -4.54 1.85
CA PRO A 190 1.14 -4.22 2.00
C PRO A 190 0.63 -3.92 3.42
N ILE A 191 1.46 -3.95 4.48
CA ILE A 191 0.94 -3.96 5.88
C ILE A 191 1.32 -2.74 6.72
N TRP A 192 2.01 -1.78 6.12
CA TRP A 192 2.51 -0.62 6.85
C TRP A 192 1.38 0.33 7.26
N MET A 193 0.34 0.54 6.44
CA MET A 193 -0.69 1.55 6.72
C MET A 193 -1.52 1.13 7.93
N PHE A 194 -1.91 -0.15 8.02
CA PHE A 194 -2.56 -0.64 9.23
C PHE A 194 -1.67 -0.44 10.47
N HIS A 195 -0.41 -0.88 10.42
CA HIS A 195 0.47 -0.87 11.59
C HIS A 195 0.85 0.54 12.07
N PHE A 196 1.23 1.43 11.15
CA PHE A 196 1.73 2.76 11.50
C PHE A 196 0.64 3.81 11.63
N VAL A 197 -0.56 3.57 11.09
CA VAL A 197 -1.65 4.56 11.09
C VAL A 197 -2.87 4.07 11.87
N ALA A 198 -3.39 2.88 11.55
CA ALA A 198 -4.61 2.38 12.20
C ALA A 198 -4.37 1.91 13.65
N VAL A 199 -3.29 1.18 13.93
CA VAL A 199 -2.99 0.68 15.29
C VAL A 199 -2.87 1.82 16.32
N PRO A 200 -2.09 2.90 16.10
CA PRO A 200 -2.07 4.02 17.04
C PRO A 200 -3.47 4.59 17.33
N PHE A 201 -4.33 4.66 16.30
CA PHE A 201 -5.69 5.13 16.46
C PHE A 201 -6.57 4.13 17.23
N LEU A 202 -6.34 2.81 17.11
CA LEU A 202 -7.00 1.80 17.95
C LEU A 202 -6.67 1.97 19.44
N HIS A 203 -5.42 2.32 19.79
CA HIS A 203 -5.07 2.66 21.18
C HIS A 203 -5.85 3.88 21.68
N GLU A 204 -5.96 4.93 20.87
CA GLU A 204 -6.75 6.12 21.22
C GLU A 204 -8.23 5.77 21.43
N LEU A 205 -8.82 4.94 20.57
CA LEU A 205 -10.19 4.44 20.73
C LEU A 205 -10.37 3.57 21.98
N ALA A 206 -9.29 2.96 22.50
CA ALA A 206 -9.29 2.24 23.76
C ALA A 206 -9.12 3.15 24.99
N GLY A 207 -8.98 4.47 24.79
CA GLY A 207 -8.81 5.45 25.87
C GLY A 207 -7.36 5.60 26.35
N GLU A 208 -6.40 5.00 25.65
CA GLU A 208 -4.98 5.21 25.95
C GLU A 208 -4.56 6.58 25.40
N SER A 209 -4.17 7.50 26.29
CA SER A 209 -3.86 8.87 25.88
C SER A 209 -2.60 8.90 25.02
N ALA A 210 -2.79 9.21 23.74
CA ALA A 210 -1.82 9.73 22.80
C ALA A 210 -0.53 8.89 22.66
N VAL A 211 -0.59 7.89 21.78
CA VAL A 211 0.54 7.28 21.07
C VAL A 211 1.20 8.30 20.10
N VAL A 212 1.33 9.56 20.53
CA VAL A 212 2.21 10.59 19.95
C VAL A 212 3.66 10.09 19.91
N GLN A 213 4.03 9.15 20.77
CA GLN A 213 5.34 8.47 20.73
C GLN A 213 5.63 7.76 19.39
N ARG A 214 4.64 7.33 18.61
CA ARG A 214 4.91 6.75 17.28
C ARG A 214 5.25 7.80 16.22
N SER A 215 4.88 9.08 16.41
CA SER A 215 5.34 10.14 15.51
C SER A 215 6.87 10.35 15.60
N GLU A 216 7.45 10.23 16.81
CA GLU A 216 8.91 10.25 17.02
C GLU A 216 9.58 9.00 16.42
N VAL A 217 8.96 7.82 16.57
CA VAL A 217 9.42 6.58 15.91
C VAL A 217 9.39 6.72 14.39
N ILE A 218 8.39 7.40 13.84
CA ILE A 218 8.26 7.65 12.40
C ILE A 218 9.23 8.75 11.93
N ALA A 219 9.55 9.74 12.77
CA ALA A 219 10.54 10.78 12.43
C ALA A 219 11.93 10.18 12.16
N GLY A 220 12.34 9.17 12.94
CA GLY A 220 13.57 8.41 12.70
C GLY A 220 13.51 7.48 11.48
N ARG A 221 12.32 7.24 10.95
CA ARG A 221 12.02 6.29 9.86
C ARG A 221 11.48 6.98 8.61
N ARG A 222 11.84 8.25 8.42
CA ARG A 222 11.39 9.06 7.28
C ARG A 222 11.51 8.35 5.94
N PHE A 223 12.56 7.56 5.73
CA PHE A 223 12.87 6.91 4.45
C PHE A 223 12.39 5.47 4.34
N ASP A 224 11.64 4.99 5.32
CA ASP A 224 11.02 3.68 5.28
C ASP A 224 9.72 3.73 4.47
N PHE A 225 9.41 2.64 3.76
CA PHE A 225 8.16 2.49 2.99
C PHE A 225 7.86 3.71 2.11
N GLU A 226 8.85 4.11 1.32
CA GLU A 226 8.68 5.21 0.36
C GLU A 226 8.26 6.55 1.01
N GLN A 227 8.52 6.71 2.32
CA GLN A 227 8.14 7.86 3.15
C GLN A 227 6.64 7.96 3.45
N HIS A 228 5.80 7.02 3.01
CA HIS A 228 4.34 7.11 3.21
C HIS A 228 3.94 7.19 4.70
N PRO A 229 4.47 6.35 5.63
CA PRO A 229 4.13 6.47 7.05
C PRO A 229 4.51 7.83 7.63
N TRP A 230 5.62 8.42 7.15
CA TRP A 230 6.09 9.73 7.57
C TRP A 230 5.14 10.85 7.17
N TYR A 231 4.68 10.86 5.92
CA TYR A 231 3.67 11.82 5.49
C TYR A 231 2.34 11.63 6.23
N CYS A 232 1.88 10.38 6.46
CA CYS A 232 0.68 10.08 7.23
C CYS A 232 0.75 10.63 8.66
N ALA A 233 1.86 10.39 9.36
CA ALA A 233 2.08 10.90 10.71
C ALA A 233 2.04 12.43 10.76
N ARG A 234 2.76 13.11 9.86
CA ARG A 234 2.81 14.58 9.81
C ARG A 234 1.45 15.20 9.50
N PHE A 235 0.68 14.60 8.60
CA PHE A 235 -0.66 15.09 8.29
C PHE A 235 -1.62 14.91 9.46
N LEU A 236 -1.58 13.76 10.13
CA LEU A 236 -2.39 13.48 11.33
C LEU A 236 -2.01 14.37 12.52
N ALA A 237 -0.74 14.77 12.62
CA ALA A 237 -0.25 15.75 13.58
C ALA A 237 -0.61 17.21 13.20
N GLY A 238 -1.16 17.44 12.00
CA GLY A 238 -1.49 18.78 11.50
C GLY A 238 -0.28 19.61 11.07
N GLU A 239 0.89 18.99 10.90
CA GLU A 239 2.14 19.66 10.51
C GLU A 239 2.23 19.97 9.01
N ILE A 240 1.47 19.25 8.19
CA ILE A 240 1.38 19.48 6.75
C ILE A 240 -0.08 19.57 6.30
N SER A 241 -0.31 20.38 5.28
CA SER A 241 -1.58 20.49 4.59
C SER A 241 -1.86 19.27 3.69
N ALA A 242 -3.11 19.13 3.25
CA ALA A 242 -3.48 18.14 2.23
C ALA A 242 -2.73 18.34 0.90
N ALA A 243 -2.48 19.60 0.51
CA ALA A 243 -1.73 19.92 -0.70
C ALA A 243 -0.27 19.45 -0.60
N GLU A 244 0.39 19.68 0.55
CA GLU A 244 1.74 19.18 0.81
C GLU A 244 1.79 17.64 0.88
N PHE A 245 0.77 17.00 1.44
CA PHE A 245 0.67 15.54 1.48
C PHE A 245 0.58 14.93 0.08
N LEU A 246 -0.23 15.51 -0.82
CA LEU A 246 -0.35 15.05 -2.20
C LEU A 246 0.90 15.34 -3.04
N ALA A 247 1.71 16.30 -2.63
CA ALA A 247 3.00 16.64 -3.26
C ALA A 247 4.17 15.77 -2.76
N GLN A 248 3.91 14.71 -1.98
CA GLN A 248 4.96 13.80 -1.51
C GLN A 248 5.64 13.03 -2.66
N PRO A 249 6.90 12.58 -2.50
CA PRO A 249 7.48 11.58 -3.39
C PRO A 249 6.63 10.29 -3.39
N HIS A 250 6.67 9.53 -4.49
CA HIS A 250 5.91 8.27 -4.62
C HIS A 250 4.40 8.42 -4.41
N ALA A 251 3.81 9.49 -4.94
CA ALA A 251 2.43 9.90 -4.72
C ALA A 251 1.34 9.01 -5.36
N LEU A 252 1.68 7.84 -5.93
CA LEU A 252 0.71 6.98 -6.62
C LEU A 252 -0.51 6.64 -5.74
N HIS A 253 -0.26 6.37 -4.46
CA HIS A 253 -1.27 6.00 -3.47
C HIS A 253 -1.67 7.14 -2.52
N ALA A 254 -1.05 8.33 -2.67
CA ALA A 254 -1.27 9.46 -1.78
C ALA A 254 -2.75 9.88 -1.67
N PRO A 255 -3.59 9.87 -2.74
CA PRO A 255 -5.00 10.19 -2.59
C PRO A 255 -5.76 9.28 -1.62
N ALA A 256 -5.51 7.96 -1.67
CA ALA A 256 -6.16 7.01 -0.77
C ALA A 256 -5.65 7.17 0.66
N GLN A 257 -4.34 7.29 0.83
CA GLN A 257 -3.72 7.50 2.14
C GLN A 257 -4.21 8.80 2.79
N LEU A 258 -4.39 9.87 1.99
CA LEU A 258 -4.94 11.14 2.45
C LEU A 258 -6.39 10.98 2.91
N ALA A 259 -7.25 10.33 2.11
CA ALA A 259 -8.65 10.09 2.48
C ALA A 259 -8.73 9.29 3.80
N PHE A 260 -7.89 8.27 3.94
CA PHE A 260 -7.80 7.48 5.18
C PHE A 260 -7.39 8.35 6.38
N CYS A 261 -6.33 9.17 6.24
CA CYS A 261 -5.88 10.04 7.32
C CYS A 261 -6.88 11.17 7.65
N GLN A 262 -7.57 11.71 6.65
CA GLN A 262 -8.63 12.71 6.83
C GLN A 262 -9.79 12.12 7.63
N ALA A 263 -10.16 10.87 7.37
CA ALA A 263 -11.21 10.19 8.11
C ALA A 263 -10.86 10.04 9.60
N ILE A 264 -9.65 9.55 9.90
CA ILE A 264 -9.15 9.41 11.28
C ILE A 264 -9.10 10.78 11.98
N ARG A 265 -8.57 11.81 11.32
CA ARG A 265 -8.49 13.16 11.89
C ARG A 265 -9.88 13.75 12.16
N ALA A 266 -10.81 13.62 11.23
CA ALA A 266 -12.19 14.06 11.42
C ALA A 266 -12.86 13.33 12.59
N GLU A 267 -12.60 12.02 12.76
CA GLU A 267 -13.12 11.25 13.87
C GLU A 267 -12.57 11.72 15.23
N ARG A 268 -11.26 11.97 15.33
CA ARG A 268 -10.62 12.56 16.52
C ARG A 268 -11.20 13.91 16.90
N GLU A 269 -11.55 14.72 15.91
CA GLU A 269 -12.13 16.05 16.07
C GLU A 269 -13.65 16.02 16.30
N GLY A 270 -14.28 14.84 16.37
CA GLY A 270 -15.73 14.68 16.54
C GLY A 270 -16.56 15.04 15.31
N ARG A 271 -15.93 15.27 14.16
CA ARG A 271 -16.56 15.61 12.88
C ARG A 271 -17.06 14.35 12.15
N ARG A 272 -18.06 13.69 12.74
CA ARG A 272 -18.59 12.39 12.27
C ARG A 272 -18.92 12.36 10.77
N THR A 273 -19.65 13.36 10.26
CA THR A 273 -20.04 13.41 8.84
C THR A 273 -18.83 13.48 7.90
N ASP A 274 -17.81 14.25 8.27
CA ASP A 274 -16.57 14.34 7.50
C ASP A 274 -15.78 13.03 7.55
N ALA A 275 -15.76 12.35 8.71
CA ALA A 275 -15.12 11.05 8.85
C ALA A 275 -15.77 9.99 7.95
N VAL A 276 -17.10 9.91 7.95
CA VAL A 276 -17.86 9.00 7.08
C VAL A 276 -17.57 9.28 5.61
N ARG A 277 -17.63 10.56 5.19
CA ARG A 277 -17.33 10.94 3.80
C ARG A 277 -15.93 10.49 3.39
N SER A 278 -14.91 10.77 4.21
CA SER A 278 -13.52 10.43 3.85
C SER A 278 -13.21 8.93 3.89
N TYR A 279 -13.86 8.15 4.79
CA TYR A 279 -13.79 6.69 4.73
C TYR A 279 -14.45 6.13 3.47
N GLN A 280 -15.58 6.71 3.04
CA GLN A 280 -16.23 6.32 1.80
C GLN A 280 -15.37 6.70 0.58
N GLU A 281 -14.80 7.90 0.54
CA GLU A 281 -13.85 8.33 -0.49
C GLU A 281 -12.67 7.34 -0.62
N PHE A 282 -12.15 6.83 0.51
CA PHE A 282 -11.15 5.77 0.47
C PHE A 282 -11.68 4.51 -0.23
N LEU A 283 -12.85 3.99 0.14
CA LEU A 283 -13.41 2.77 -0.45
C LEU A 283 -13.85 2.93 -1.91
N ASP A 284 -14.24 4.13 -2.32
CA ASP A 284 -14.66 4.46 -3.68
C ASP A 284 -13.48 4.50 -4.66
N LEU A 285 -12.25 4.65 -4.15
CA LEU A 285 -11.06 4.55 -4.99
C LEU A 285 -10.86 3.10 -5.47
N PRO A 286 -10.49 2.90 -6.76
CA PRO A 286 -10.12 1.59 -7.26
C PRO A 286 -9.06 0.91 -6.38
N ARG A 287 -9.14 -0.40 -6.17
CA ARG A 287 -8.23 -1.15 -5.27
C ARG A 287 -6.75 -0.83 -5.54
N TRP A 288 -6.34 -0.82 -6.81
CA TRP A 288 -4.97 -0.52 -7.23
C TRP A 288 -4.52 0.93 -6.95
N ARG A 289 -5.45 1.89 -6.77
CA ARG A 289 -5.14 3.24 -6.31
C ARG A 289 -4.93 3.30 -4.80
N ARG A 290 -5.54 2.40 -4.05
CA ARG A 290 -5.42 2.33 -2.58
C ARG A 290 -4.08 1.73 -2.15
N ASN A 291 -3.74 0.59 -2.73
CA ASN A 291 -2.47 -0.11 -2.51
C ASN A 291 -2.30 -1.12 -3.66
N LEU A 292 -1.09 -1.27 -4.23
CA LEU A 292 -0.83 -2.27 -5.28
C LEU A 292 -0.97 -3.71 -4.75
N ASP A 293 -0.63 -3.95 -3.49
CA ASP A 293 -0.47 -5.30 -2.93
C ASP A 293 -1.68 -5.79 -2.11
N LEU A 294 -2.84 -5.12 -2.22
CA LEU A 294 -4.08 -5.39 -1.46
C LEU A 294 -3.88 -5.36 0.06
N GLU A 295 -4.52 -4.42 0.75
CA GLU A 295 -4.43 -4.31 2.21
C GLU A 295 -5.79 -4.62 2.87
N PRO A 296 -6.18 -5.91 2.94
CA PRO A 296 -7.53 -6.31 3.37
C PRO A 296 -7.83 -5.92 4.82
N VAL A 297 -6.80 -5.78 5.65
CA VAL A 297 -6.95 -5.37 7.05
C VAL A 297 -7.36 -3.90 7.17
N VAL A 298 -6.81 -3.01 6.33
CA VAL A 298 -7.26 -1.60 6.31
C VAL A 298 -8.67 -1.50 5.74
N GLU A 299 -8.99 -2.24 4.67
CA GLU A 299 -10.37 -2.27 4.15
C GLU A 299 -11.38 -2.73 5.21
N ARG A 300 -11.05 -3.80 5.95
CA ARG A 300 -11.86 -4.29 7.07
C ARG A 300 -12.00 -3.24 8.17
N PHE A 301 -10.90 -2.58 8.55
CA PHE A 301 -10.92 -1.50 9.52
C PHE A 301 -11.83 -0.36 9.09
N VAL A 302 -11.72 0.11 7.84
CA VAL A 302 -12.55 1.21 7.31
C VAL A 302 -14.04 0.82 7.32
N ARG A 303 -14.39 -0.39 6.89
CA ARG A 303 -15.77 -0.88 6.91
C ARG A 303 -16.34 -0.94 8.32
N TRP A 304 -15.55 -1.42 9.29
CA TRP A 304 -15.95 -1.41 10.70
C TRP A 304 -16.16 0.02 11.22
N ARG A 305 -15.25 0.95 10.93
CA ARG A 305 -15.42 2.35 11.34
C ARG A 305 -16.67 2.98 10.73
N LEU A 306 -16.98 2.72 9.47
CA LEU A 306 -18.22 3.18 8.83
C LEU A 306 -19.46 2.66 9.58
N GLN A 307 -19.47 1.39 9.99
CA GLN A 307 -20.57 0.81 10.78
C GLN A 307 -20.71 1.49 12.16
N GLU A 308 -19.62 1.68 12.90
CA GLU A 308 -19.61 2.39 14.20
C GLU A 308 -20.06 3.85 14.07
N LEU A 309 -19.71 4.48 12.95
CA LEU A 309 -20.13 5.83 12.59
C LEU A 309 -21.52 5.87 11.95
N GLY A 310 -22.27 4.76 11.94
CA GLY A 310 -23.65 4.69 11.49
C GLY A 310 -23.83 5.14 10.04
N ALA A 311 -22.82 4.92 9.21
CA ALA A 311 -22.96 5.05 7.76
C ALA A 311 -23.97 3.99 7.27
N PRO A 312 -24.79 4.33 6.26
CA PRO A 312 -25.82 3.45 5.72
C PRO A 312 -25.28 2.18 5.05
#